data_AF-A0A3B9IE57-F1
#
_entry.id   AF-A0A3B9IE57-F1
#
_cell.length_a   1.000
_cell.length_b   1.000
_cell.length_c   1.000
_cell.angle_alpha   90.00
_cell.angle_beta   90.00
_cell.angle_gamma   90.00
#
_symmetry.space_group_name_H-M   'P 1'
#
loop_
_entity.id
_entity.type
_entity.pdbx_description
1 polymer ?
#
loop_
_entity_poly.entity_id
_entity_poly.type
_entity_poly.pdbx_seq_one_letter_code
_entity_poly.pdbx_strand_id
1 'polypeptide(L)'
;VVVTNTICNATRERQTEALELAGQSDTMIVIGGKHSSNTQKLYDICRSQCDNTYYIQTLDDLVTVNFQSDSCVGITAGASTPNIIIQEVFAHVRGTEL
;
A
#
# COMPACT_ATOMS: atom_id res chain seq x y z
N VAL A 1 -3.07 33.03 -7.83
CA VAL A 1 -3.21 31.62 -8.24
C VAL A 1 -4.27 31.00 -7.35
N VAL A 2 -5.44 30.64 -7.90
CA VAL A 2 -6.48 29.94 -7.14
C VAL A 2 -6.13 28.46 -7.20
N VAL A 3 -5.67 27.91 -6.08
CA VAL A 3 -5.42 26.46 -5.95
C VAL A 3 -6.73 25.82 -5.56
N THR A 4 -7.48 25.30 -6.54
CA THR A 4 -8.68 24.51 -6.27
C THR A 4 -8.24 23.08 -5.99
N ASN A 5 -8.50 22.61 -4.77
CA ASN A 5 -8.20 21.24 -4.36
C ASN A 5 -9.21 20.29 -5.03
N THR A 6 -8.83 19.68 -6.16
CA THR A 6 -9.68 18.76 -6.95
C THR A 6 -9.65 17.31 -6.44
N ILE A 7 -9.11 17.07 -5.24
CA ILE A 7 -9.06 15.73 -4.65
C ILE A 7 -10.47 15.33 -4.23
N CYS A 8 -11.00 14.25 -4.82
CA CYS A 8 -12.31 13.71 -4.47
C CYS A 8 -12.34 13.11 -3.06
N ASN A 9 -13.52 13.06 -2.42
CA ASN A 9 -13.67 12.55 -1.05
C ASN A 9 -13.11 11.13 -0.89
N ALA A 10 -13.37 10.26 -1.87
CA ALA A 10 -12.87 8.88 -1.88
C ALA A 10 -11.33 8.78 -1.91
N THR A 11 -10.63 9.79 -2.42
CA THR A 11 -9.15 9.82 -2.35
C THR A 11 -8.69 10.21 -0.96
N ARG A 12 -9.37 11.17 -0.30
CA ARG A 12 -9.08 11.53 1.09
C ARG A 12 -9.37 10.38 2.06
N GLU A 13 -10.49 9.71 1.90
CA GLU A 13 -10.86 8.55 2.73
C GLU A 13 -9.78 7.46 2.68
N ARG A 14 -9.36 7.05 1.47
CA ARG A 14 -8.27 6.07 1.33
C ARG A 14 -6.94 6.54 1.92
N GLN A 15 -6.65 7.84 1.86
CA GLN A 15 -5.44 8.39 2.46
C GLN A 15 -5.50 8.32 3.99
N THR A 16 -6.66 8.62 4.59
CA THR A 16 -6.88 8.47 6.03
C THR A 16 -6.81 7.01 6.46
N GLU A 17 -7.50 6.10 5.76
CA GLU A 17 -7.47 4.66 6.03
C GLU A 17 -6.05 4.10 5.92
N ALA A 18 -5.28 4.52 4.90
CA ALA A 18 -3.89 4.09 4.72
C ALA A 18 -2.96 4.61 5.84
N LEU A 19 -3.23 5.82 6.36
CA LEU A 19 -2.51 6.38 7.50
C LEU A 19 -2.79 5.58 8.77
N GLU A 20 -4.07 5.30 9.06
CA GLU A 20 -4.51 4.54 10.23
C GLU A 20 -4.01 3.09 10.20
N LEU A 21 -4.04 2.46 9.03
CA LEU A 21 -3.51 1.11 8.82
C LEU A 21 -1.99 1.08 9.05
N ALA A 22 -1.26 2.06 8.52
CA ALA A 22 0.18 2.13 8.68
C ALA A 22 0.61 2.34 10.14
N GLY A 23 -0.17 3.08 10.95
CA GLY A 23 0.11 3.23 12.38
C GLY A 23 -0.08 1.96 13.21
N GLN A 24 -0.70 0.92 12.64
CA GLN A 24 -0.97 -0.36 13.30
C GLN A 24 -0.17 -1.53 12.68
N SER A 25 0.70 -1.25 11.70
CA SER A 25 1.40 -2.27 10.93
C SER A 25 2.91 -2.19 11.16
N ASP A 26 3.54 -3.35 11.37
CA ASP A 26 4.99 -3.47 11.43
C ASP A 26 5.61 -3.38 10.04
N THR A 27 4.85 -3.80 9.01
CA THR A 27 5.22 -3.73 7.59
C THR A 27 4.05 -3.26 6.77
N MET A 28 4.28 -2.31 5.86
CA MET A 28 3.27 -1.83 4.94
C MET A 28 3.62 -2.19 3.50
N ILE A 29 2.65 -2.72 2.77
CA ILE A 29 2.74 -3.00 1.34
C ILE A 29 1.77 -2.09 0.60
N VAL A 30 2.31 -1.28 -0.30
CA VAL A 30 1.52 -0.41 -1.18
C VAL A 30 1.61 -0.93 -2.61
N ILE A 31 0.49 -1.44 -3.12
CA ILE A 31 0.41 -2.06 -4.44
C ILE A 31 -0.02 -1.02 -5.49
N GLY A 32 0.71 -0.94 -6.60
CA GLY A 32 0.31 -0.17 -7.78
C GLY A 32 1.50 0.38 -8.55
N GLY A 33 1.26 1.07 -9.66
CA GLY A 33 2.32 1.53 -10.56
C GLY A 33 3.13 2.70 -9.99
N LYS A 34 4.46 2.70 -10.12
CA LYS A 34 5.34 3.77 -9.58
C LYS A 34 5.08 5.15 -10.17
N HIS A 35 4.38 5.24 -11.31
CA HIS A 35 4.03 6.50 -11.97
C HIS A 35 2.63 7.03 -11.60
N SER A 36 1.88 6.31 -10.76
CA SER A 36 0.57 6.74 -10.28
C SER A 36 0.73 7.72 -9.12
N SER A 37 0.33 8.98 -9.32
CA SER A 37 0.35 9.99 -8.25
C SER A 37 -0.44 9.58 -7.02
N ASN A 38 -1.56 8.86 -7.21
CA ASN A 38 -2.35 8.35 -6.08
C ASN A 38 -1.60 7.26 -5.31
N THR A 39 -0.91 6.36 -6.00
CA THR A 39 -0.17 5.27 -5.35
C THR A 39 1.10 5.80 -4.67
N GLN A 40 1.82 6.73 -5.30
CA GLN A 40 2.93 7.45 -4.66
C GLN A 40 2.45 8.15 -3.38
N LYS A 41 1.30 8.84 -3.45
CA LYS A 41 0.78 9.55 -2.28
C LYS A 41 0.41 8.60 -1.14
N LEU A 42 -0.17 7.44 -1.44
CA LEU A 42 -0.42 6.39 -0.44
C LEU A 42 0.88 5.87 0.16
N TYR A 43 1.90 5.62 -0.66
CA TYR A 43 3.22 5.21 -0.20
C TYR A 43 3.83 6.21 0.77
N ASP A 44 3.84 7.50 0.43
CA ASP A 44 4.39 8.55 1.29
C ASP A 44 3.65 8.63 2.64
N ILE A 45 2.33 8.48 2.61
CA ILE A 45 1.49 8.48 3.81
C ILE A 45 1.82 7.28 4.68
N CYS A 46 1.85 6.07 4.12
CA CYS A 46 2.18 4.88 4.89
C CYS A 46 3.61 4.96 5.44
N ARG A 47 4.56 5.42 4.63
CA ARG A 47 5.97 5.60 5.03
C ARG A 47 6.15 6.59 6.17
N SER A 48 5.26 7.59 6.26
CA SER A 48 5.30 8.56 7.36
C SER A 48 4.94 7.98 8.73
N GLN A 49 4.28 6.82 8.77
CA GLN A 49 3.88 6.12 10.00
C GLN A 49 4.61 4.78 10.20
N CYS A 50 4.97 4.10 9.11
CA CYS A 50 5.64 2.81 9.11
C CYS A 50 6.92 2.88 8.26
N ASP A 51 8.07 2.85 8.91
CA ASP A 51 9.38 2.85 8.23
C ASP A 51 9.63 1.58 7.42
N ASN A 52 8.85 0.52 7.61
CA ASN A 52 8.95 -0.70 6.80
C ASN A 52 7.87 -0.71 5.70
N THR A 53 7.78 0.39 4.93
CA THR A 53 6.83 0.51 3.81
C THR A 53 7.50 0.19 2.47
N TYR A 54 6.90 -0.72 1.71
CA TYR A 54 7.36 -1.21 0.41
C TYR A 54 6.37 -0.92 -0.70
N TYR A 55 6.91 -0.76 -1.91
CA TYR A 55 6.16 -0.49 -3.12
C TYR A 55 6.19 -1.72 -4.03
N ILE A 56 5.03 -2.26 -4.36
CA ILE A 56 4.89 -3.54 -5.07
C ILE A 56 4.06 -3.31 -6.35
N GLN A 57 4.59 -3.71 -7.50
CA GLN A 57 3.86 -3.72 -8.77
C GLN A 57 3.47 -5.14 -9.18
N THR A 58 4.33 -6.11 -8.87
CA THR A 58 4.12 -7.54 -9.16
C THR A 58 4.52 -8.38 -7.96
N LEU A 59 4.14 -9.66 -7.98
CA LEU A 59 4.51 -10.60 -6.92
C LEU A 59 6.04 -10.70 -6.75
N ASP A 60 6.80 -10.56 -7.84
CA ASP A 60 8.26 -10.60 -7.84
C ASP A 60 8.91 -9.46 -7.04
N ASP A 61 8.21 -8.36 -6.79
CA ASP A 61 8.75 -7.29 -5.95
C ASP A 61 8.77 -7.69 -4.45
N LEU A 62 7.97 -8.70 -4.05
CA LEU A 62 7.89 -9.16 -2.65
C LEU A 62 9.19 -9.79 -2.15
N VAL A 63 10.08 -10.24 -3.04
CA VAL A 63 11.38 -10.80 -2.62
C VAL A 63 12.24 -9.78 -1.87
N THR A 64 11.94 -8.50 -2.05
CA THR A 64 12.64 -7.39 -1.38
C THR A 64 12.05 -7.04 -0.02
N VAL A 65 10.89 -7.61 0.32
CA VAL A 65 10.18 -7.32 1.57
C VAL A 65 10.72 -8.21 2.67
N ASN A 66 11.19 -7.59 3.75
CA ASN A 66 11.65 -8.32 4.92
C ASN A 66 10.50 -8.48 5.94
N PHE A 67 9.87 -9.64 5.95
CA PHE A 67 8.86 -10.00 6.92
C PHE A 67 9.52 -10.58 8.17
N GLN A 68 9.28 -9.95 9.32
CA GLN A 68 9.67 -10.54 10.61
C GLN A 68 8.61 -11.56 11.04
N SER A 69 9.02 -12.60 11.77
CA SER A 69 8.11 -13.54 12.39
C SER A 69 7.13 -12.80 13.32
N ASP A 70 5.86 -13.18 13.28
CA ASP A 70 4.76 -12.59 14.07
C ASP A 70 4.48 -11.09 13.80
N SER A 71 4.87 -10.57 12.63
CA SER A 71 4.63 -9.17 12.25
C SER A 71 3.22 -8.92 11.71
N CYS A 72 2.66 -7.76 12.06
CA CYS A 72 1.45 -7.21 11.46
C CYS A 72 1.78 -6.60 10.09
N VAL A 73 1.24 -7.20 9.02
CA VAL A 73 1.42 -6.70 7.65
C VAL A 73 0.15 -6.02 7.16
N GLY A 74 0.23 -4.72 6.93
CA GLY A 74 -0.82 -3.93 6.28
C GLY A 74 -0.63 -3.92 4.77
N ILE A 75 -1.72 -4.14 4.02
CA ILE A 75 -1.72 -4.12 2.55
C ILE A 75 -2.74 -3.09 2.08
N THR A 76 -2.30 -2.18 1.21
CA THR A 76 -3.18 -1.22 0.52
C THR A 76 -2.83 -1.15 -0.96
N ALA A 77 -3.72 -0.60 -1.78
CA ALA A 77 -3.51 -0.53 -3.22
C ALA A 77 -4.03 0.79 -3.80
N GLY A 78 -3.34 1.28 -4.83
CA GLY A 78 -3.83 2.40 -5.63
C GLY A 78 -5.12 2.05 -6.38
N ALA A 79 -5.96 3.04 -6.65
CA ALA A 79 -7.28 2.85 -7.26
C ALA A 79 -7.26 2.18 -8.65
N SER A 80 -6.15 2.29 -9.39
CA SER A 80 -5.98 1.68 -10.71
C SER A 80 -5.39 0.27 -10.67
N THR A 81 -5.18 -0.29 -9.48
CA THR A 81 -4.52 -1.59 -9.31
C THR A 81 -5.55 -2.72 -9.45
N PRO A 82 -5.34 -3.69 -10.37
CA PRO A 82 -6.24 -4.83 -10.53
C PRO A 82 -6.35 -5.68 -9.25
N ASN A 83 -7.56 -6.13 -8.93
CA ASN A 83 -7.81 -6.94 -7.73
C ASN A 83 -7.02 -8.26 -7.74
N ILE A 84 -6.74 -8.84 -8.91
CA ILE A 84 -5.96 -10.08 -9.02
C ILE A 84 -4.57 -9.95 -8.36
N ILE A 85 -3.87 -8.84 -8.58
CA ILE A 85 -2.55 -8.59 -7.99
C ILE A 85 -2.66 -8.45 -6.46
N ILE A 86 -3.72 -7.80 -6.00
CA ILE A 86 -3.99 -7.64 -4.55
C ILE A 86 -4.19 -9.02 -3.91
N GLN A 87 -4.94 -9.91 -4.55
CA GLN A 87 -5.19 -11.27 -4.05
C GLN A 87 -3.92 -12.13 -4.07
N GLU A 88 -3.13 -12.06 -5.13
CA GLU A 88 -1.85 -12.78 -5.23
C GLU A 88 -0.87 -12.36 -4.12
N VAL A 89 -0.71 -11.06 -3.90
CA VAL A 89 0.13 -10.52 -2.83
C VAL A 89 -0.41 -10.93 -1.46
N PHE A 90 -1.71 -10.82 -1.24
CA PHE A 90 -2.34 -11.22 0.02
C PHE A 90 -2.14 -12.71 0.33
N ALA A 91 -2.36 -13.58 -0.66
CA ALA A 91 -2.19 -15.03 -0.51
C ALA A 91 -0.74 -15.39 -0.18
N HIS A 92 0.22 -14.77 -0.87
CA HIS A 92 1.64 -14.97 -0.64
C HIS A 92 2.07 -14.52 0.76
N VAL A 93 1.65 -13.32 1.20
CA VAL A 93 1.95 -12.80 2.55
C VAL A 93 1.35 -13.69 3.63
N ARG A 94 0.16 -14.24 3.41
CA ARG A 94 -0.50 -15.14 4.36
C ARG A 94 0.16 -16.53 4.43
N GLY A 95 1.04 -16.87 3.49
CA GLY A 95 1.62 -18.21 3.37
C GLY A 95 0.64 -19.27 2.88
N THR A 96 -0.46 -18.85 2.23
CA THR A 96 -1.40 -19.75 1.56
C THR A 96 -1.06 -19.79 0.07
N GLU A 97 -0.53 -20.92 -0.41
CA GLU A 97 -0.42 -21.18 -1.85
C GLU A 97 -1.85 -21.15 -2.47
N LEU A 98 -2.01 -20.42 -3.58
CA LEU A 98 -3.24 -20.39 -4.39
C LEU A 98 -3.31 -21.60 -5.33
#